data_AF-A0A6L9VXU0-F1
#
_entry.id   AF-A0A6L9VXU0-F1
#
_cell.length_a   1.000
_cell.length_b   1.000
_cell.length_c   1.000
_cell.angle_alpha   90.00
_cell.angle_beta   90.00
_cell.angle_gamma   90.00
#
_symmetry.space_group_name_H-M   'P 1'
#
loop_
_entity.id
_entity.type
_entity.pdbx_description
1 polymer ?
#
loop_
_entity_poly.entity_id
_entity_poly.type
_entity_poly.pdbx_seq_one_letter_code
_entity_poly.pdbx_strand_id
1 'polypeptide(L)' 'MHTPSGVAPATTADRQQRLRSTAVRHVHWFRYSGADPFSGSSMYSCRCGVVRPSI' A
#
# COMPACT_ATOMS: atom_id res chain seq x y z
N MET A 1 7.40 22.57 30.40
CA MET A 1 8.06 22.47 29.08
C MET A 1 7.73 21.09 28.55
N HIS A 2 6.69 20.94 27.73
CA HIS A 2 6.22 19.63 27.26
C HIS A 2 6.73 19.38 25.85
N THR A 3 7.61 18.39 25.70
CA THR A 3 8.09 17.88 24.41
C THR A 3 7.03 16.95 23.82
N PRO A 4 6.58 17.11 22.55
CA PRO A 4 5.82 16.06 21.90
C PRO A 4 6.77 14.92 21.50
N SER A 5 6.61 13.78 22.17
CA SER A 5 7.28 12.52 21.84
C SER A 5 6.87 12.01 20.46
N GLY A 6 7.87 11.82 19.60
CA GLY A 6 7.94 10.76 18.59
C GLY A 6 6.78 10.63 17.60
N VAL A 7 6.82 11.40 16.50
CA VAL A 7 6.34 10.87 15.22
C VAL A 7 7.32 9.75 14.84
N ALA A 8 6.95 8.50 15.14
CA ALA A 8 7.54 7.37 14.44
C ALA A 8 7.39 7.64 12.94
N PRO A 9 8.40 7.38 12.09
CA PRO A 9 8.23 7.52 10.66
C PRO A 9 7.04 6.63 10.29
N ALA A 10 5.93 7.26 9.88
CA ALA A 10 4.82 6.56 9.28
C ALA A 10 5.45 5.63 8.24
N THR A 11 5.41 4.33 8.52
CA THR A 11 6.04 3.35 7.64
C THR A 11 5.48 3.58 6.25
N THR A 12 6.24 3.26 5.21
CA THR A 12 5.75 3.41 3.84
C THR A 12 4.38 2.72 3.67
N ALA A 13 4.13 1.66 4.43
CA ALA A 13 2.84 0.99 4.58
C ALA A 13 1.71 1.90 5.14
N ASP A 14 1.95 2.68 6.20
CA ASP A 14 0.97 3.62 6.76
C ASP A 14 0.63 4.75 5.77
N ARG A 15 1.65 5.32 5.12
CA ARG A 15 1.44 6.34 4.07
C ARG A 15 0.65 5.77 2.89
N GLN A 16 0.94 4.53 2.49
CA GLN A 16 0.19 3.83 1.44
C GLN A 16 -1.25 3.54 1.88
N GLN A 17 -1.49 3.22 3.15
CA GLN A 17 -2.82 2.98 3.68
C GLN A 17 -3.66 4.25 3.75
N ARG A 18 -3.06 5.40 4.09
CA ARG A 18 -3.77 6.70 4.08
C ARG A 18 -4.24 7.13 2.70
N LEU A 19 -3.49 6.80 1.64
CA LEU A 19 -3.90 7.04 0.25
C LEU A 19 -5.01 6.10 -0.23
N ARG A 20 -5.17 4.92 0.40
CA ARG A 20 -6.21 3.93 0.09
C ARG A 20 -7.61 4.33 0.59
N SER A 21 -7.70 5.26 1.54
CA SER A 21 -8.96 5.57 2.23
C SER A 21 -9.90 6.51 1.48
N THR A 22 -9.48 7.09 0.34
CA THR A 22 -10.39 7.88 -0.50
C THR A 22 -11.07 6.95 -1.50
N ALA A 23 -12.12 6.27 -1.04
CA ALA A 23 -12.91 5.31 -1.83
C ALA A 23 -13.71 6.01 -2.94
N VAL A 24 -13.03 6.46 -4.00
CA VAL A 24 -13.65 6.86 -5.25
C VAL A 24 -13.99 5.57 -6.01
N ARG A 25 -15.24 5.39 -6.44
CA ARG A 25 -15.60 4.28 -7.34
C ARG A 25 -14.81 4.45 -8.64
N HIS A 26 -13.91 3.52 -8.94
CA HIS A 26 -13.08 3.53 -10.14
C HIS A 26 -12.82 2.09 -10.60
N VAL A 27 -12.35 1.95 -11.84
CA VAL A 27 -11.98 0.64 -12.39
C VAL A 27 -10.62 0.23 -11.86
N HIS A 28 -10.54 -0.97 -11.27
CA HIS A 28 -9.28 -1.53 -10.82
C HIS A 28 -8.41 -1.92 -12.01
N TRP A 29 -7.47 -1.05 -12.36
CA TRP A 29 -6.41 -1.36 -13.31
C TRP A 29 -5.16 -1.80 -12.55
N PHE A 30 -4.93 -3.12 -12.54
CA PHE A 30 -3.82 -3.75 -11.84
C PHE A 30 -2.56 -3.76 -12.71
N ARG A 31 -1.43 -3.31 -12.15
CA ARG A 31 -0.10 -3.33 -12.79
C ARG A 31 0.86 -4.18 -11.97
N TYR A 32 1.75 -4.89 -12.66
CA TYR A 32 2.79 -5.68 -12.00
C TYR A 32 3.65 -4.79 -11.11
N SER A 33 3.86 -5.21 -9.87
CA SER A 33 4.55 -4.44 -8.82
C SER A 33 5.81 -5.14 -8.30
N GLY A 34 5.98 -6.41 -8.61
CA GLY A 34 7.12 -7.22 -8.17
C GLY A 34 6.68 -8.64 -7.82
N ALA A 35 7.58 -9.43 -7.24
CA ALA A 35 7.24 -10.70 -6.65
C ALA A 35 7.19 -10.56 -5.12
N ASP A 36 6.27 -11.28 -4.49
CA ASP A 36 6.24 -11.45 -3.03
C ASP A 36 7.55 -12.12 -2.59
N PRO A 37 8.33 -11.52 -1.68
CA PRO A 37 9.64 -12.05 -1.30
C PRO A 37 9.56 -13.36 -0.50
N PHE A 38 8.38 -13.75 0.00
CA PHE A 38 8.20 -14.96 0.80
C PHE A 38 7.71 -16.15 -0.03
N SER A 39 6.81 -15.91 -0.98
CA SER A 39 6.13 -16.95 -1.76
C SER A 39 6.61 -16.99 -3.22
N GLY A 40 7.33 -15.96 -3.69
CA GLY A 40 7.71 -15.81 -5.09
C GLY A 40 6.55 -15.47 -6.02
N SER A 41 5.34 -15.27 -5.49
CA SER A 41 4.15 -14.97 -6.29
C SER A 41 4.21 -13.57 -6.87
N SER A 42 3.88 -13.43 -8.16
CA SER A 42 3.75 -12.11 -8.80
C SER A 42 2.69 -11.26 -8.08
N MET A 43 3.07 -10.08 -7.60
CA MET A 43 2.19 -9.10 -6.98
C MET A 43 1.78 -8.04 -7.99
N TYR A 44 0.49 -7.70 -7.95
CA TYR A 44 -0.10 -6.65 -8.76
C TYR A 44 -0.73 -5.58 -7.87
N SER A 45 -0.50 -4.30 -8.20
CA SER A 45 -1.11 -3.17 -7.49
C SER A 45 -1.99 -2.34 -8.41
N CYS A 46 -3.09 -1.85 -7.85
CA CYS A 46 -3.95 -0.84 -8.43
C CYS A 46 -3.45 0.54 -8.02
N ARG A 47 -3.68 1.56 -8.85
CA ARG A 47 -3.38 2.97 -8.51
C ARG A 47 -4.11 3.45 -7.25
N CYS A 48 -5.21 2.81 -6.90
CA CYS A 48 -5.96 3.00 -5.66
C CYS A 48 -5.29 2.40 -4.42
N GLY A 49 -4.15 1.75 -4.59
CA GLY A 49 -3.37 1.13 -3.53
C GLY A 49 -3.74 -0.33 -3.27
N VAL A 50 -4.86 -0.87 -3.76
CA VAL A 50 -5.21 -2.30 -3.62
C VAL A 50 -4.11 -3.18 -4.22
N VAL A 51 -3.61 -4.16 -3.46
CA VAL A 51 -2.58 -5.11 -3.90
C VAL A 51 -3.20 -6.52 -3.91
N ARG A 52 -2.92 -7.30 -4.95
CA ARG A 52 -3.37 -8.69 -5.10
C ARG A 52 -2.21 -9.59 -5.56
N PRO A 53 -2.02 -10.76 -4.94
CA PRO A 53 -1.13 -11.78 -5.48
C PRO A 53 -1.75 -12.44 -6.73
N SER A 54 -0.89 -12.88 -7.65
CA SER A 54 -1.26 -13.86 -8.68
C SER A 54 -1.52 -15.19 -7.99
N ILE A 55 -2.63 -15.83 -8.36
CA ILE A 55 -2.98 -17.17 -7.90
C ILE A 55 -1.91 -18.19 -8.29
#